data_AF-A0A7X0GNX7-F1
#
_entry.id   AF-A0A7X0GNX7-F1
#
_cell.length_a   1.000
_cell.length_b   1.000
_cell.length_c   1.000
_cell.angle_alpha   90.00
_cell.angle_beta   90.00
_cell.angle_gamma   90.00
#
_symmetry.space_group_name_H-M   'P 1'
#
loop_
_entity.id
_entity.type
_entity.pdbx_description
1 polymer ?
#
loop_
_entity_poly.entity_id
_entity_poly.type
_entity_poly.pdbx_seq_one_letter_code
_entity_poly.pdbx_strand_id
1 'polypeptide(L)'
;MTSVIFSRRSGAVRVAAAAAGLAGVLVLSACSSDGGSGDDTASSASPSASSSAGTGGDSGSGSGDSAGGELAGSWLATTDGKAVALVITGKQAALFGTGGSVCSGTAGEESGMRMIRLKCTDGSKDRATGMVDSVNGSSLKVTWEGGLGAETYRKTEGGKLPTGLPTASLG
;
A
#
# COMPACT_ATOMS: atom_id res chain seq x y z
N MET A 1 22.06 16.45 -60.03
CA MET A 1 22.49 15.31 -60.85
C MET A 1 23.36 14.45 -59.93
N THR A 2 23.08 13.21 -59.53
CA THR A 2 22.11 12.20 -59.98
C THR A 2 21.94 11.21 -58.81
N SER A 3 20.70 10.76 -58.59
CA SER A 3 20.33 9.73 -57.63
C SER A 3 20.82 8.35 -58.04
N VAL A 4 21.02 7.46 -57.07
CA VAL A 4 20.65 6.05 -57.23
C VAL A 4 20.11 5.46 -55.92
N ILE A 5 19.06 4.68 -56.08
CA ILE A 5 18.18 4.02 -55.11
C ILE A 5 18.41 2.50 -55.25
N PHE A 6 17.93 1.73 -54.25
CA PHE A 6 17.85 0.26 -54.09
C PHE A 6 19.02 -0.36 -53.30
N SER A 7 18.77 -1.20 -52.29
CA SER A 7 17.84 -2.33 -52.35
C SER A 7 17.14 -2.65 -51.02
N ARG A 8 15.89 -3.09 -51.12
CA ARG A 8 15.02 -3.56 -50.02
C ARG A 8 15.05 -5.08 -49.91
N ARG A 9 14.67 -5.54 -48.71
CA ARG A 9 14.05 -6.84 -48.34
C ARG A 9 14.97 -8.04 -48.21
N SER A 10 15.16 -8.44 -46.95
CA SER A 10 15.50 -9.81 -46.57
C SER A 10 14.50 -10.28 -45.51
N GLY A 11 13.92 -11.46 -45.73
CA GLY A 11 13.44 -12.35 -44.67
C GLY A 11 11.95 -12.35 -44.37
N ALA A 12 11.17 -13.10 -45.15
CA ALA A 12 9.92 -13.68 -44.65
C ALA A 12 10.25 -14.97 -43.90
N VAL A 13 9.76 -15.12 -42.66
CA VAL A 13 9.58 -16.43 -42.03
C VAL A 13 8.16 -16.46 -41.48
N ARG A 14 7.32 -17.26 -42.12
CA ARG A 14 6.07 -17.75 -41.54
C ARG A 14 6.39 -19.07 -40.82
N VAL A 15 6.03 -19.17 -39.54
CA VAL A 15 5.73 -20.45 -38.90
C VAL A 15 4.42 -20.28 -38.14
N ALA A 16 3.48 -21.16 -38.46
CA ALA A 16 2.18 -21.31 -37.82
C ALA A 16 2.22 -22.51 -36.87
N ALA A 17 1.56 -22.42 -35.71
CA ALA A 17 0.97 -23.52 -34.92
C ALA A 17 0.21 -22.88 -33.74
N ALA A 18 -1.13 -22.85 -33.73
CA ALA A 18 -2.07 -23.91 -33.31
C ALA A 18 -2.29 -23.99 -31.78
N ALA A 19 -3.45 -23.45 -31.37
CA ALA A 19 -4.38 -23.72 -30.26
C ALA A 19 -3.97 -24.52 -28.99
N ALA A 20 -4.39 -24.02 -27.83
CA ALA A 20 -5.11 -24.78 -26.80
C ALA A 20 -5.80 -23.82 -25.81
N GLY A 21 -7.12 -23.92 -25.70
CA GLY A 21 -7.93 -23.19 -24.72
C GLY A 21 -8.08 -23.96 -23.41
N LEU A 22 -8.28 -23.23 -22.31
CA LEU A 22 -8.87 -23.75 -21.08
C LEU A 22 -9.82 -22.69 -20.53
N ALA A 23 -11.12 -22.91 -20.74
CA ALA A 23 -12.19 -22.19 -20.06
C ALA A 23 -12.33 -22.76 -18.65
N GLY A 24 -12.10 -21.94 -17.63
CA GLY A 24 -12.38 -22.28 -16.24
C GLY A 24 -13.81 -21.85 -15.89
N VAL A 25 -14.73 -22.80 -15.80
CA VAL A 25 -16.06 -22.59 -15.22
C VAL A 25 -15.93 -22.71 -13.70
N LEU A 26 -16.06 -21.59 -12.99
CA LEU A 26 -16.28 -21.63 -11.54
C LEU A 26 -17.74 -22.02 -11.29
N VAL A 27 -17.94 -23.25 -10.82
CA VAL A 27 -19.23 -23.71 -10.32
C VAL A 27 -19.45 -23.06 -8.95
N LEU A 28 -20.34 -22.08 -8.89
CA LEU A 28 -20.96 -21.66 -7.62
C LEU A 28 -21.90 -22.78 -7.18
N SER A 29 -21.49 -23.60 -6.21
CA SER A 29 -22.39 -24.47 -5.46
C SER A 29 -23.27 -23.62 -4.56
N ALA A 30 -24.39 -23.18 -5.16
CA ALA A 30 -25.52 -22.63 -4.45
C ALA A 30 -26.28 -23.77 -3.73
N CYS A 31 -26.42 -23.58 -2.42
CA CYS A 31 -27.59 -23.85 -1.58
C CYS A 31 -28.39 -25.17 -1.74
N SER A 32 -28.52 -25.86 -0.61
CA SER A 32 -29.77 -26.42 -0.06
C SER A 32 -29.79 -27.93 0.14
N SER A 33 -29.85 -28.34 1.40
CA SER A 33 -30.67 -29.48 1.81
C SER A 33 -31.21 -29.24 3.20
N ASP A 34 -32.51 -28.96 3.18
CA ASP A 34 -33.48 -28.97 4.27
C ASP A 34 -33.75 -30.42 4.71
N GLY A 35 -34.05 -30.61 5.99
CA GLY A 35 -34.89 -31.73 6.47
C GLY A 35 -34.21 -32.75 7.39
N GLY A 36 -34.57 -32.75 8.67
CA GLY A 36 -34.27 -33.84 9.60
C GLY A 36 -34.60 -33.55 11.07
N SER A 37 -35.90 -33.58 11.40
CA SER A 37 -36.47 -33.46 12.75
C SER A 37 -35.99 -34.53 13.73
N GLY A 38 -35.96 -34.19 15.02
CA GLY A 38 -35.97 -35.15 16.12
C GLY A 38 -35.37 -34.59 17.41
N ASP A 39 -36.25 -34.29 18.37
CA ASP A 39 -35.99 -33.96 19.76
C ASP A 39 -34.87 -34.80 20.42
N ASP A 40 -34.14 -34.20 21.36
CA ASP A 40 -34.10 -34.69 22.75
C ASP A 40 -33.05 -33.95 23.59
N THR A 41 -33.52 -33.37 24.70
CA THR A 41 -32.82 -33.16 25.98
C THR A 41 -31.45 -32.46 26.01
N ALA A 42 -31.41 -31.25 26.59
CA ALA A 42 -30.88 -31.03 27.95
C ALA A 42 -30.42 -29.58 28.18
N SER A 43 -30.95 -29.00 29.26
CA SER A 43 -30.30 -28.02 30.15
C SER A 43 -29.67 -26.76 29.55
N SER A 44 -30.36 -25.64 29.75
CA SER A 44 -29.74 -24.31 29.82
C SER A 44 -28.61 -24.30 30.86
N ALA A 45 -27.37 -24.22 30.40
CA ALA A 45 -26.21 -23.80 31.16
C ALA A 45 -25.26 -23.08 30.21
N SER A 46 -25.06 -21.78 30.46
CA SER A 46 -24.06 -20.97 29.76
C SER A 46 -22.66 -21.54 29.98
N PRO A 47 -21.88 -21.89 28.95
CA PRO A 47 -20.48 -22.22 29.15
C PRO A 47 -19.62 -20.96 29.21
N SER A 48 -19.09 -20.73 30.41
CA SER A 48 -18.01 -19.81 30.76
C SER A 48 -16.80 -19.99 29.85
N ALA A 49 -16.25 -18.89 29.34
CA ALA A 49 -14.85 -18.82 28.92
C ALA A 49 -14.02 -18.30 30.11
N SER A 50 -13.38 -19.21 30.83
CA SER A 50 -12.34 -18.92 31.83
C SER A 50 -11.25 -19.99 31.59
N SER A 51 -9.95 -19.74 31.58
CA SER A 51 -9.18 -18.62 32.15
C SER A 51 -7.82 -18.50 31.45
N SER A 52 -7.33 -17.26 31.39
CA SER A 52 -5.97 -16.80 31.68
C SER A 52 -4.76 -17.63 31.23
N ALA A 53 -4.02 -17.08 30.25
CA ALA A 53 -2.59 -16.89 30.42
C ALA A 53 -2.33 -15.38 30.50
N GLY A 54 -2.23 -14.88 31.73
CA GLY A 54 -1.61 -13.60 31.99
C GLY A 54 -0.10 -13.78 31.95
N THR A 55 0.54 -13.08 31.03
CA THR A 55 1.85 -12.46 31.22
C THR A 55 1.59 -11.03 30.77
N GLY A 56 1.39 -10.10 31.69
CA GLY A 56 2.54 -9.48 32.34
C GLY A 56 2.74 -8.15 31.62
N GLY A 57 2.70 -7.06 32.37
CA GLY A 57 3.10 -5.78 31.83
C GLY A 57 4.59 -5.83 31.50
N ASP A 58 4.90 -5.56 30.26
CA ASP A 58 6.19 -5.06 29.81
C ASP A 58 5.78 -3.88 28.89
N SER A 59 5.91 -2.60 29.24
CA SER A 59 7.07 -1.94 29.83
C SER A 59 8.40 -2.52 29.30
N GLY A 60 8.44 -2.92 28.03
CA GLY A 60 9.62 -2.71 27.21
C GLY A 60 9.32 -1.48 26.36
N SER A 61 10.00 -0.33 26.43
CA SER A 61 11.45 -0.20 26.60
C SER A 61 12.23 -1.33 25.92
N GLY A 62 11.72 -1.77 24.76
CA GLY A 62 12.51 -2.44 23.76
C GLY A 62 13.29 -1.39 23.01
N SER A 63 14.40 -0.94 23.61
CA SER A 63 15.44 -0.18 22.93
C SER A 63 15.83 -0.93 21.66
N GLY A 64 15.37 -0.39 20.54
CA GLY A 64 15.49 -1.02 19.24
C GLY A 64 14.64 -0.30 18.21
N ASP A 65 14.61 1.03 18.27
CA ASP A 65 14.10 1.92 17.24
C ASP A 65 14.89 1.71 15.95
N SER A 66 14.65 0.60 15.27
CA SER A 66 14.89 0.54 13.84
C SER A 66 14.04 1.64 13.26
N ALA A 67 14.63 2.61 12.56
CA ALA A 67 13.93 3.79 12.08
C ALA A 67 12.61 3.51 11.32
N GLY A 68 12.44 2.30 10.75
CA GLY A 68 11.18 1.84 10.15
C GLY A 68 10.02 1.66 11.14
N GLY A 69 10.28 1.44 12.43
CA GLY A 69 9.26 1.31 13.47
C GLY A 69 8.57 2.64 13.80
N GLU A 70 9.34 3.73 13.90
CA GLU A 70 8.81 5.07 14.16
C GLU A 70 8.11 5.67 12.92
N LEU A 71 8.53 5.25 11.72
CA LEU A 71 7.89 5.66 10.45
C LEU A 71 6.62 4.86 10.13
N ALA A 72 6.41 3.71 10.77
CA ALA A 72 5.28 2.83 10.45
C ALA A 72 3.94 3.53 10.70
N GLY A 73 3.03 3.40 9.73
CA GLY A 73 1.70 3.97 9.83
C GLY A 73 1.14 4.40 8.49
N SER A 74 -0.10 4.89 8.56
CA SER A 74 -0.78 5.56 7.46
C SER A 74 -0.71 7.06 7.69
N TRP A 75 -0.24 7.78 6.68
CA TRP A 75 0.13 9.18 6.73
C TRP A 75 -0.57 9.90 5.60
N LEU A 76 -1.04 11.12 5.84
CA LEU A 76 -1.82 11.85 4.86
C LEU A 76 -1.44 13.33 4.83
N ALA A 77 -1.24 13.83 3.62
CA ALA A 77 -0.97 15.24 3.33
C ALA A 77 -1.96 15.77 2.30
N THR A 78 -2.01 17.10 2.15
CA THR A 78 -2.64 17.77 1.01
C THR A 78 -1.62 18.67 0.36
N THR A 79 -1.38 18.47 -0.93
CA THR A 79 -0.40 19.22 -1.71
C THR A 79 -1.05 19.65 -3.01
N ASP A 80 -0.99 20.94 -3.30
CA ASP A 80 -1.69 21.58 -4.43
C ASP A 80 -3.19 21.22 -4.50
N GLY A 81 -3.84 21.16 -3.34
CA GLY A 81 -5.26 20.80 -3.22
C GLY A 81 -5.57 19.32 -3.46
N LYS A 82 -4.56 18.47 -3.68
CA LYS A 82 -4.72 17.02 -3.87
C LYS A 82 -4.32 16.27 -2.60
N ALA A 83 -5.12 15.29 -2.20
CA ALA A 83 -4.77 14.43 -1.08
C ALA A 83 -3.71 13.41 -1.51
N VAL A 84 -2.77 13.17 -0.60
CA VAL A 84 -1.65 12.24 -0.80
C VAL A 84 -1.53 11.34 0.42
N ALA A 85 -1.80 10.06 0.24
CA ALA A 85 -1.67 9.04 1.27
C ALA A 85 -0.34 8.32 1.13
N LEU A 86 0.41 8.21 2.21
CA LEU A 86 1.65 7.45 2.33
C LEU A 86 1.44 6.38 3.41
N VAL A 87 1.67 5.12 3.06
CA VAL A 87 1.58 3.99 3.99
C VAL A 87 2.94 3.36 4.12
N ILE A 88 3.40 3.19 5.35
CA ILE A 88 4.69 2.56 5.67
C ILE A 88 4.43 1.37 6.59
N THR A 89 4.89 0.20 6.17
CA THR A 89 4.80 -1.05 6.94
C THR A 89 6.16 -1.72 6.95
N GLY A 90 6.81 -1.74 8.12
CA GLY A 90 8.19 -2.20 8.24
C GLY A 90 9.12 -1.36 7.36
N LYS A 91 9.74 -2.00 6.36
CA LYS A 91 10.61 -1.33 5.38
C LYS A 91 9.91 -0.94 4.08
N GLN A 92 8.64 -1.31 3.90
CA GLN A 92 7.89 -1.07 2.66
C GLN A 92 7.15 0.25 2.75
N ALA A 93 7.06 0.96 1.62
CA ALA A 93 6.33 2.21 1.50
C ALA A 93 5.50 2.23 0.20
N ALA A 94 4.28 2.75 0.32
CA ALA A 94 3.39 2.99 -0.82
C ALA A 94 2.77 4.38 -0.71
N LEU A 95 2.67 5.09 -1.83
CA LEU A 95 2.10 6.43 -1.91
C LEU A 95 1.02 6.48 -2.99
N PHE A 96 -0.09 7.15 -2.66
CA PHE A 96 -1.25 7.32 -3.54
C PHE A 96 -1.66 8.79 -3.54
N GLY A 97 -1.60 9.44 -4.70
CA GLY A 97 -2.16 10.77 -4.89
C GLY A 97 -3.52 10.70 -5.56
N THR A 98 -4.48 11.55 -5.15
CA THR A 98 -5.79 11.64 -5.82
C THR A 98 -5.72 12.16 -7.26
N GLY A 99 -4.54 12.59 -7.72
CA GLY A 99 -4.24 12.86 -9.13
C GLY A 99 -3.92 11.63 -9.98
N GLY A 100 -3.99 10.41 -9.43
CA GLY A 100 -3.72 9.15 -10.14
C GLY A 100 -2.29 8.62 -10.01
N SER A 101 -1.42 9.33 -9.28
CA SER A 101 -0.06 8.88 -9.01
C SER A 101 -0.07 7.74 -7.98
N VAL A 102 0.61 6.64 -8.32
CA VAL A 102 0.83 5.51 -7.41
C VAL A 102 2.32 5.22 -7.39
N CYS A 103 2.92 5.26 -6.20
CA CYS A 103 4.34 5.00 -6.04
C CYS A 103 4.56 3.89 -5.01
N SER A 104 5.55 3.03 -5.25
CA SER A 104 5.93 1.96 -4.32
C SER A 104 7.43 1.89 -4.14
N GLY A 105 7.87 1.39 -2.99
CA GLY A 105 9.28 1.22 -2.68
C GLY A 105 9.51 1.02 -1.19
N THR A 106 10.49 1.70 -0.63
CA THR A 106 10.97 1.46 0.72
C THR A 106 11.06 2.72 1.57
N ALA A 107 10.99 2.52 2.89
CA ALA A 107 11.31 3.53 3.89
C ALA A 107 12.21 2.90 4.97
N GLY A 108 13.21 3.62 5.45
CA GLY A 108 14.11 3.12 6.48
C GLY A 108 15.36 3.96 6.64
N GLU A 109 16.29 3.49 7.45
CA GLU A 109 17.58 4.15 7.65
C GLU A 109 18.56 3.81 6.53
N GLU A 110 19.27 4.82 6.04
CA GLU A 110 20.34 4.76 5.04
C GLU A 110 21.44 5.73 5.50
N SER A 111 22.63 5.21 5.82
CA SER A 111 23.78 6.03 6.23
C SER A 111 23.49 6.98 7.41
N GLY A 112 22.70 6.54 8.39
CA GLY A 112 22.32 7.34 9.57
C GLY A 112 21.18 8.34 9.31
N MET A 113 20.63 8.38 8.09
CA MET A 113 19.51 9.24 7.71
C MET A 113 18.27 8.40 7.41
N ARG A 114 17.09 8.92 7.70
CA ARG A 114 15.82 8.24 7.41
C ARG A 114 15.36 8.63 6.02
N MET A 115 15.32 7.66 5.11
CA MET A 115 15.03 7.87 3.70
C MET A 115 13.77 7.12 3.26
N ILE A 116 13.08 7.70 2.29
CA ILE A 116 11.96 7.11 1.56
C ILE A 116 12.36 7.07 0.09
N ARG A 117 12.33 5.88 -0.52
CA ARG A 117 12.71 5.64 -1.92
C ARG A 117 11.52 5.02 -2.63
N LEU A 118 10.92 5.73 -3.56
CA LEU A 118 9.73 5.30 -4.29
C LEU A 118 9.95 5.34 -5.80
N LYS A 119 9.21 4.49 -6.49
CA LYS A 119 9.05 4.52 -7.94
C LYS A 119 7.57 4.71 -8.27
N CYS A 120 7.26 5.78 -8.98
CA CYS A 120 5.91 6.11 -9.39
C CYS A 120 5.55 5.50 -10.76
N THR A 121 4.32 5.02 -10.90
CA THR A 121 3.80 4.39 -12.13
C THR A 121 3.62 5.38 -13.28
N ASP A 122 3.40 6.66 -12.95
CA ASP A 122 3.31 7.78 -13.90
C ASP A 122 4.68 8.30 -14.36
N GLY A 123 5.78 7.76 -13.81
CA GLY A 123 7.14 8.18 -14.12
C GLY A 123 7.60 9.45 -13.40
N SER A 124 6.74 10.11 -12.61
CA SER A 124 7.10 11.31 -11.85
C SER A 124 8.28 11.05 -10.89
N LYS A 125 9.06 12.11 -10.66
CA LYS A 125 10.17 12.13 -9.69
C LYS A 125 9.89 12.96 -8.45
N ASP A 126 8.77 13.67 -8.42
CA ASP A 126 8.42 14.62 -7.37
C ASP A 126 8.47 13.99 -5.98
N ARG A 127 8.09 12.70 -5.88
CA ARG A 127 8.12 11.89 -4.65
C ARG A 127 8.97 10.62 -4.75
N ALA A 128 10.03 10.65 -5.57
CA ALA A 128 10.89 9.48 -5.76
C ALA A 128 11.92 9.30 -4.63
N THR A 129 12.52 10.39 -4.15
CA THR A 129 13.44 10.39 -3.02
C THR A 129 12.99 11.40 -1.99
N GLY A 130 12.72 10.94 -0.78
CA GLY A 130 12.37 11.77 0.37
C GLY A 130 13.33 11.54 1.54
N MET A 131 13.81 12.62 2.15
CA MET A 131 14.49 12.59 3.44
C MET A 131 13.48 12.92 4.53
N VAL A 132 13.41 12.10 5.58
CA VAL A 132 12.55 12.41 6.74
C VAL A 132 13.26 13.43 7.62
N ASP A 133 12.71 14.65 7.66
CA ASP A 133 13.22 15.73 8.51
C ASP A 133 12.87 15.49 9.99
N SER A 134 11.65 15.01 10.22
CA SER A 134 11.16 14.72 11.57
C SER A 134 9.97 13.77 11.52
N VAL A 135 9.82 12.94 12.55
CA VAL A 135 8.62 12.14 12.79
C VAL A 135 8.31 12.17 14.28
N ASN A 136 7.03 12.28 14.59
CA ASN A 136 6.48 12.01 15.89
C ASN A 136 5.20 11.19 15.71
N GLY A 137 4.63 10.67 16.80
CA GLY A 137 3.47 9.78 16.76
C GLY A 137 2.23 10.32 16.01
N SER A 138 2.18 11.60 15.62
CA SER A 138 1.06 12.21 14.88
C SER A 138 1.46 12.93 13.58
N SER A 139 2.75 13.22 13.37
CA SER A 139 3.23 14.06 12.27
C SER A 139 4.52 13.51 11.68
N LEU A 140 4.61 13.52 10.36
CA LEU A 140 5.78 13.11 9.60
C LEU A 140 6.12 14.22 8.60
N LYS A 141 7.33 14.76 8.64
CA LYS A 141 7.81 15.76 7.67
C LYS A 141 8.87 15.14 6.78
N VAL A 142 8.66 15.23 5.47
CA VAL A 142 9.55 14.68 4.45
C VAL A 142 9.94 15.79 3.49
N THR A 143 11.23 15.95 3.21
CA THR A 143 11.71 16.80 2.12
C THR A 143 12.03 15.95 0.91
N TRP A 144 11.34 16.21 -0.20
CA TRP A 144 11.51 15.49 -1.46
C TRP A 144 12.48 16.19 -2.40
N GLU A 145 13.40 15.42 -2.99
CA GLU A 145 14.44 15.95 -3.89
C GLU A 145 13.92 16.28 -5.30
N GLY A 146 12.74 15.76 -5.68
CA GLY A 146 12.18 15.87 -7.03
C GLY A 146 11.63 17.25 -7.42
N GLY A 147 11.90 18.30 -6.64
CA GLY A 147 11.40 19.66 -6.85
C GLY A 147 10.14 20.02 -6.07
N LEU A 148 9.48 19.03 -5.43
CA LEU A 148 8.31 19.27 -4.57
C LEU A 148 8.66 19.98 -3.26
N GLY A 149 9.85 19.72 -2.72
CA GLY A 149 10.29 20.28 -1.44
C GLY A 149 9.66 19.58 -0.23
N ALA A 150 9.41 20.33 0.85
CA ALA A 150 8.94 19.78 2.11
C ALA A 150 7.43 19.53 2.12
N GLU A 151 7.04 18.32 2.49
CA GLU A 151 5.65 17.87 2.63
C GLU A 151 5.43 17.37 4.06
N THR A 152 4.37 17.86 4.72
CA THR A 152 4.03 17.46 6.08
C THR A 152 2.78 16.61 6.09
N TYR A 153 2.93 15.39 6.59
CA TYR A 153 1.89 14.40 6.72
C TYR A 153 1.36 14.33 8.15
N ARG A 154 0.08 13.97 8.28
CA ARG A 154 -0.59 13.66 9.54
C ARG A 154 -0.91 12.18 9.60
N LYS A 155 -0.66 11.57 10.74
CA LYS A 155 -0.98 10.15 10.94
C LYS A 155 -2.50 9.97 10.93
N THR A 156 -2.95 8.89 10.33
CA THR A 156 -4.35 8.47 10.29
C THR A 156 -4.49 7.24 11.17
N GLU A 157 -5.38 7.27 12.16
CA GLU A 157 -5.61 6.15 13.07
C GLU A 157 -7.10 5.75 13.10
N GLY A 158 -7.38 4.46 13.28
CA GLY A 158 -8.74 3.96 13.45
C GLY A 158 -9.67 4.16 12.24
N GLY A 159 -9.13 4.21 11.02
CA GLY A 159 -9.92 4.41 9.79
C GLY A 159 -10.52 5.81 9.65
N LYS A 160 -10.15 6.76 10.52
CA LYS A 160 -10.57 8.15 10.41
C LYS A 160 -9.59 8.93 9.56
N LEU A 161 -10.13 9.60 8.55
CA LEU A 161 -9.41 10.59 7.78
C LEU A 161 -9.11 11.82 8.66
N PRO A 162 -7.87 12.36 8.64
CA PRO A 162 -7.52 13.62 9.27
C PRO A 162 -8.47 14.73 8.85
N THR A 163 -8.85 15.56 9.81
CA THR A 163 -9.65 16.76 9.56
C THR A 163 -8.86 17.74 8.68
N GLY A 164 -9.51 18.30 7.64
CA GLY A 164 -8.89 19.30 6.75
C GLY A 164 -8.55 18.81 5.34
N LEU A 165 -8.86 17.57 5.01
CA LEU A 165 -8.83 17.10 3.63
C LEU A 165 -10.00 17.71 2.84
N PRO A 166 -9.78 18.21 1.61
CA PRO A 166 -10.84 18.57 0.71
C PRO A 166 -11.56 17.29 0.21
N THR A 167 -12.42 16.72 1.06
CA THR A 167 -13.25 15.55 0.73
C THR A 167 -14.44 15.92 -0.15
N ALA A 168 -14.77 17.22 -0.22
CA ALA A 168 -15.89 17.75 -0.99
C ALA A 168 -15.72 17.60 -2.53
N SER A 169 -14.52 17.26 -3.02
CA SER A 169 -14.24 17.14 -4.46
C SER A 169 -13.68 15.78 -4.88
N LEU A 170 -13.85 14.74 -4.05
CA LEU A 170 -13.43 13.36 -4.37
C LEU A 170 -14.56 12.51 -4.99
N GLY A 171 -15.58 13.18 -5.56
CA GLY A 171 -16.72 12.57 -6.24
C GLY A 171 -16.69 12.83 -7.74
#